data_AF-A0A434RVI3-F1
#
_entry.id   AF-A0A434RVI3-F1
#
_cell.length_a   1.000
_cell.length_b   1.000
_cell.length_c   1.000
_cell.angle_alpha   90.00
_cell.angle_beta   90.00
_cell.angle_gamma   90.00
#
_symmetry.space_group_name_H-M   'P 1'
#
loop_
_entity.id
_entity.type
_entity.pdbx_description
1 polymer ?
#
loop_
_entity_poly.entity_id
_entity_poly.type
_entity_poly.pdbx_seq_one_letter_code
_entity_poly.pdbx_strand_id
1 'polypeptide(L)'
;MTVPDGSFSPAKLDNGGAVSVFGRSANSSGVRADIAAAADDTVLRRVSSVVGFGQITTGMVPAGVLTYAMLASAAIASNSEFQLGTAGKLLSAAALKTTVAYQALTSSATVTWDMSLGNNVSVALSTNATLGNPTNANPLFGFVLKATAVTSARTLGLSANFAVATGVEGFPITIGTSETVFLVGFVDTTSRIVVTGVIRT
;
A
#
# COMPACT_ATOMS: atom_id res chain seq x y z
N MET A 1 8.00 3.51 -65.02
CA MET A 1 9.42 3.53 -64.61
C MET A 1 9.50 2.80 -63.29
N THR A 2 10.15 1.64 -63.26
CA THR A 2 10.44 0.95 -62.00
C THR A 2 11.75 1.50 -61.49
N VAL A 3 11.75 1.99 -60.27
CA VAL A 3 12.97 2.48 -59.64
C VAL A 3 13.58 1.31 -58.87
N PRO A 4 14.86 0.95 -59.13
CA PRO A 4 15.50 -0.15 -58.40
C PRO A 4 15.57 0.13 -56.89
N ASP A 5 15.41 -0.90 -56.08
CA ASP A 5 15.57 -0.79 -54.62
C ASP A 5 16.94 -0.23 -54.26
N GLY A 6 17.01 0.65 -53.25
CA GLY A 6 18.26 1.26 -52.80
C GLY A 6 18.88 2.30 -53.76
N SER A 7 18.25 2.59 -54.90
CA SER A 7 18.77 3.60 -55.85
C SER A 7 18.66 5.06 -55.38
N PHE A 8 17.93 5.31 -54.29
CA PHE A 8 17.92 6.59 -53.58
C PHE A 8 18.61 6.47 -52.22
N SER A 9 19.49 7.42 -51.91
CA SER A 9 19.96 7.62 -50.53
C SER A 9 18.86 8.23 -49.67
N PRO A 10 18.78 7.96 -48.36
CA PRO A 10 17.79 8.59 -47.48
C PRO A 10 17.74 10.13 -47.58
N ALA A 11 18.89 10.79 -47.72
CA ALA A 11 18.99 12.24 -47.92
C ALA A 11 18.38 12.77 -49.24
N LYS A 12 18.08 11.89 -50.20
CA LYS A 12 17.35 12.23 -51.44
C LYS A 12 15.84 12.06 -51.28
N LEU A 13 15.38 11.46 -50.18
CA LEU A 13 13.97 11.25 -49.89
C LEU A 13 13.39 12.38 -49.05
N ASP A 14 14.20 12.95 -48.16
CA ASP A 14 13.80 14.04 -47.29
C ASP A 14 15.02 14.88 -46.85
N ASN A 15 14.84 16.20 -46.77
CA ASN A 15 15.79 17.17 -46.20
C ASN A 15 15.03 17.99 -45.13
N GLY A 16 14.33 17.27 -44.25
CA GLY A 16 13.39 17.84 -43.29
C GLY A 16 14.02 18.85 -42.35
N GLY A 17 13.23 19.85 -41.97
CA GLY A 17 13.60 20.86 -40.97
C GLY A 17 13.17 20.46 -39.55
N ALA A 18 13.89 20.96 -38.53
CA ALA A 18 13.65 20.70 -37.11
C ALA A 18 13.65 19.19 -36.73
N VAL A 19 13.30 18.84 -35.49
CA VAL A 19 13.10 17.43 -35.09
C VAL A 19 11.74 16.99 -35.63
N SER A 20 11.74 16.19 -36.69
CA SER A 20 10.51 15.90 -37.44
C SER A 20 10.48 14.49 -38.03
N VAL A 21 9.29 14.09 -38.49
CA VAL A 21 9.10 12.91 -39.32
C VAL A 21 8.43 13.30 -40.63
N PHE A 22 8.90 12.77 -41.75
CA PHE A 22 8.26 12.98 -43.06
C PHE A 22 6.94 12.19 -43.12
N GLY A 23 5.81 12.87 -43.32
CA GLY A 23 4.50 12.22 -43.23
C GLY A 23 3.32 13.07 -43.68
N ARG A 24 2.11 12.69 -43.25
CA ARG A 24 0.92 13.53 -43.44
C ARG A 24 0.12 13.55 -42.16
N SER A 25 -0.06 14.73 -41.60
CA SER A 25 -0.75 14.90 -40.34
C SER A 25 -2.27 14.71 -40.50
N ALA A 26 -2.88 15.30 -41.53
CA ALA A 26 -4.32 15.18 -41.77
C ALA A 26 -4.73 13.78 -42.26
N ASN A 27 -5.91 13.31 -41.83
CA ASN A 27 -6.55 12.08 -42.33
C ASN A 27 -7.30 12.31 -43.65
N SER A 28 -6.55 12.60 -44.72
CA SER A 28 -7.08 12.78 -46.08
C SER A 28 -5.99 12.49 -47.13
N SER A 29 -6.28 12.71 -48.41
CA SER A 29 -5.31 12.57 -49.51
C SER A 29 -4.56 13.88 -49.76
N GLY A 30 -3.28 13.80 -50.13
CA GLY A 30 -2.45 14.96 -50.47
C GLY A 30 -0.95 14.68 -50.32
N VAL A 31 -0.14 15.66 -50.68
CA VAL A 31 1.33 15.60 -50.60
C VAL A 31 1.77 15.42 -49.15
N ARG A 32 2.89 14.71 -48.95
CA ARG A 32 3.53 14.53 -47.65
C ARG A 32 4.38 15.76 -47.30
N ALA A 33 4.53 16.04 -46.02
CA ALA A 33 5.31 17.15 -45.48
C ALA A 33 5.87 16.77 -44.10
N ASP A 34 6.76 17.60 -43.57
CA ASP A 34 7.31 17.42 -42.23
C ASP A 34 6.23 17.54 -41.16
N ILE A 35 6.18 16.57 -40.26
CA ILE A 35 5.44 16.64 -39.01
C ILE A 35 6.47 16.94 -37.92
N ALA A 36 6.60 18.21 -37.56
CA ALA A 36 7.62 18.67 -36.61
C ALA A 36 7.18 18.54 -35.15
N ALA A 37 8.11 18.14 -34.29
CA ALA A 37 8.00 18.26 -32.83
C ALA A 37 8.38 19.69 -32.43
N ALA A 38 7.38 20.49 -32.06
CA ALA A 38 7.59 21.91 -31.71
C ALA A 38 8.07 22.12 -30.25
N ALA A 39 8.00 21.09 -29.41
CA ALA A 39 8.37 21.13 -28.00
C ALA A 39 8.87 19.77 -27.52
N ASP A 40 9.73 19.79 -26.50
CA ASP A 40 10.21 18.60 -25.78
C ASP A 40 9.07 17.90 -25.02
N ASP A 41 9.34 16.69 -24.55
CA ASP A 41 8.42 15.85 -23.77
C ASP A 41 7.10 15.49 -24.48
N THR A 42 7.12 15.47 -25.82
CA THR A 42 5.97 15.08 -26.65
C THR A 42 6.21 13.77 -27.38
N VAL A 43 5.13 13.04 -27.69
CA VAL A 43 5.18 11.78 -28.45
C VAL A 43 4.44 11.93 -29.77
N LEU A 44 4.91 11.21 -30.81
CA LEU A 44 4.18 11.12 -32.07
C LEU A 44 2.89 10.32 -31.86
N ARG A 45 1.75 11.00 -32.01
CA ARG A 45 0.46 10.47 -31.57
C ARG A 45 -0.65 10.83 -32.55
N ARG A 46 -1.76 10.09 -32.50
CA ARG A 46 -2.94 10.38 -33.33
C ARG A 46 -4.14 10.79 -32.47
N VAL A 47 -4.58 12.04 -32.58
CA VAL A 47 -5.76 12.58 -31.87
C VAL A 47 -6.64 13.34 -32.87
N SER A 48 -7.97 13.20 -32.77
CA SER A 48 -8.92 13.95 -33.61
C SER A 48 -8.64 13.86 -35.12
N SER A 49 -8.32 12.65 -35.61
CA SER A 49 -7.97 12.40 -37.03
C SER A 49 -6.71 13.14 -37.52
N VAL A 50 -5.81 13.53 -36.62
CA VAL A 50 -4.52 14.14 -36.94
C VAL A 50 -3.38 13.36 -36.30
N VAL A 51 -2.36 13.03 -37.09
CA VAL A 51 -1.07 12.54 -36.60
C VAL A 51 -0.16 13.75 -36.33
N GLY A 52 0.39 13.84 -35.12
CA GLY A 52 1.27 14.94 -34.72
C GLY A 52 1.92 14.69 -33.37
N PHE A 53 2.90 15.51 -33.02
CA PHE A 53 3.53 15.45 -31.71
C PHE A 53 2.68 16.13 -30.64
N GLY A 54 2.56 15.50 -29.48
CA GLY A 54 1.97 16.13 -28.30
C GLY A 54 1.90 15.19 -27.10
N GLN A 55 1.28 15.65 -26.01
CA GLN A 55 1.07 14.87 -24.79
C GLN A 55 0.11 13.69 -25.00
N ILE A 56 0.31 12.59 -24.28
CA ILE A 56 -0.62 11.45 -24.26
C ILE A 56 -1.99 11.94 -23.76
N THR A 57 -3.06 11.54 -24.47
CA THR A 57 -4.44 11.90 -24.09
C THR A 57 -5.13 10.73 -23.41
N THR A 58 -6.21 10.99 -22.66
CA THR A 58 -6.99 9.95 -21.98
C THR A 58 -7.47 8.85 -22.93
N GLY A 59 -7.93 9.20 -24.14
CA GLY A 59 -8.38 8.22 -25.13
C GLY A 59 -7.26 7.30 -25.67
N MET A 60 -5.99 7.65 -25.48
CA MET A 60 -4.84 6.82 -25.84
C MET A 60 -4.51 5.77 -24.77
N VAL A 61 -5.13 5.88 -23.60
CA VAL A 61 -5.00 4.94 -22.49
C VAL A 61 -6.40 4.40 -22.16
N PRO A 62 -6.93 3.47 -22.97
CA PRO A 62 -8.23 2.85 -22.70
C PRO A 62 -8.27 2.24 -21.30
N ALA A 63 -9.47 2.21 -20.71
CA ALA A 63 -9.68 1.59 -19.41
C ALA A 63 -9.19 0.13 -19.42
N GLY A 64 -8.45 -0.25 -18.38
CA GLY A 64 -7.90 -1.60 -18.21
C GLY A 64 -6.58 -1.88 -18.94
N VAL A 65 -6.11 -0.99 -19.83
CA VAL A 65 -4.78 -1.13 -20.46
C VAL A 65 -3.67 -0.94 -19.42
N LEU A 66 -3.83 0.01 -18.50
CA LEU A 66 -2.98 0.12 -17.33
C LEU A 66 -3.44 -0.86 -16.27
N THR A 67 -2.66 -1.92 -16.06
CA THR A 67 -2.91 -2.91 -15.01
C THR A 67 -2.24 -2.50 -13.71
N TYR A 68 -2.74 -2.96 -12.56
CA TYR A 68 -2.08 -2.73 -11.28
C TYR A 68 -0.57 -3.04 -11.32
N ALA A 69 -0.14 -4.10 -11.99
CA ALA A 69 1.27 -4.47 -12.12
C ALA A 69 2.11 -3.43 -12.89
N MET A 70 1.52 -2.73 -13.86
CA MET A 70 2.20 -1.67 -14.61
C MET A 70 2.41 -0.41 -13.76
N LEU A 71 1.48 -0.11 -12.84
CA LEU A 71 1.64 1.02 -11.92
C LEU A 71 2.36 0.65 -10.62
N ALA A 72 2.35 -0.61 -10.20
CA ALA A 72 2.95 -1.09 -8.95
C ALA A 72 4.48 -0.95 -8.91
N SER A 73 5.12 -0.66 -10.04
CA SER A 73 6.52 -0.21 -10.07
C SER A 73 6.71 1.11 -9.29
N ALA A 74 5.68 1.95 -9.21
CA ALA A 74 5.58 3.08 -8.28
C ALA A 74 5.17 2.55 -6.89
N ALA A 75 6.15 2.01 -6.17
CA ALA A 75 6.15 1.54 -4.77
C ALA A 75 4.76 1.41 -4.11
N ILE A 76 4.28 0.17 -3.92
CA ILE A 76 3.09 -0.14 -3.11
C ILE A 76 3.30 0.40 -1.68
N ALA A 77 2.26 0.98 -1.08
CA ALA A 77 2.32 1.43 0.31
C ALA A 77 2.59 0.25 1.25
N SER A 78 3.51 0.44 2.20
CA SER A 78 3.69 -0.47 3.32
C SER A 78 2.51 -0.38 4.30
N ASN A 79 2.38 -1.37 5.20
CA ASN A 79 1.35 -1.36 6.26
C ASN A 79 1.46 -0.10 7.14
N SER A 80 2.69 0.35 7.43
CA SER A 80 2.93 1.55 8.23
C SER A 80 2.45 2.81 7.52
N GLU A 81 2.79 2.97 6.24
CA GLU A 81 2.34 4.12 5.44
C GLU A 81 0.83 4.16 5.23
N PHE A 82 0.19 3.00 5.07
CA PHE A 82 -1.27 2.90 4.99
C PHE A 82 -1.94 3.37 6.29
N GLN A 83 -1.48 2.86 7.43
CA GLN A 83 -2.06 3.17 8.73
C GLN A 83 -1.89 4.63 9.14
N LEU A 84 -0.78 5.27 8.74
CA LEU A 84 -0.53 6.68 9.01
C LEU A 84 -1.24 7.63 8.04
N GLY A 85 -1.84 7.11 6.96
CA GLY A 85 -2.50 7.94 5.94
C GLY A 85 -1.55 8.87 5.18
N THR A 86 -0.24 8.59 5.20
CA THR A 86 0.83 9.46 4.67
C THR A 86 1.27 9.08 3.25
N ALA A 87 0.72 8.02 2.67
CA ALA A 87 1.21 7.47 1.41
C ALA A 87 0.60 8.18 0.18
N GLY A 88 1.44 8.82 -0.64
CA GLY A 88 1.15 9.12 -2.05
C GLY A 88 1.29 7.90 -2.97
N LYS A 89 1.09 6.69 -2.42
CA LYS A 89 1.40 5.39 -3.02
C LYS A 89 0.14 4.58 -3.27
N LEU A 90 0.23 3.59 -4.15
CA LEU A 90 -0.89 2.68 -4.42
C LEU A 90 -1.13 1.72 -3.25
N LEU A 91 -2.40 1.48 -2.92
CA LEU A 91 -2.81 0.47 -1.95
C LEU A 91 -3.12 -0.85 -2.67
N SER A 92 -2.69 -1.97 -2.08
CA SER A 92 -3.11 -3.30 -2.53
C SER A 92 -4.10 -3.91 -1.55
N ALA A 93 -4.97 -4.81 -2.03
CA ALA A 93 -5.82 -5.61 -1.16
C ALA A 93 -5.00 -6.45 -0.16
N ALA A 94 -3.80 -6.88 -0.56
CA ALA A 94 -2.87 -7.59 0.32
C ALA A 94 -2.40 -6.70 1.48
N ALA A 95 -1.98 -5.46 1.22
CA ALA A 95 -1.55 -4.49 2.25
C ALA A 95 -2.68 -4.14 3.24
N LEU A 96 -3.93 -4.03 2.74
CA LEU A 96 -5.10 -3.85 3.59
C LEU A 96 -5.32 -5.06 4.49
N LYS A 97 -5.26 -6.28 3.94
CA LYS A 97 -5.47 -7.53 4.69
C LYS A 97 -4.38 -7.78 5.71
N THR A 98 -3.12 -7.49 5.41
CA THR A 98 -2.01 -7.66 6.35
C THR A 98 -2.10 -6.71 7.53
N THR A 99 -2.59 -5.49 7.32
CA THR A 99 -2.79 -4.50 8.39
C THR A 99 -3.79 -4.95 9.45
N VAL A 100 -4.83 -5.70 9.07
CA VAL A 100 -5.88 -6.19 9.99
C VAL A 100 -5.62 -7.61 10.51
N ALA A 101 -4.58 -8.30 10.03
CA ALA A 101 -4.23 -9.64 10.48
C ALA A 101 -3.61 -9.61 11.89
N TYR A 102 -3.68 -10.75 12.60
CA TYR A 102 -3.00 -10.91 13.87
C TYR A 102 -1.48 -11.01 13.66
N GLN A 103 -0.72 -10.06 14.19
CA GLN A 103 0.71 -10.19 14.43
C GLN A 103 0.94 -11.22 15.55
N ALA A 104 1.73 -12.26 15.28
CA ALA A 104 2.10 -13.24 16.31
C ALA A 104 3.20 -12.66 17.21
N LEU A 105 2.90 -12.48 18.50
CA LEU A 105 3.85 -12.01 19.49
C LEU A 105 4.57 -13.18 20.16
N THR A 106 5.83 -12.96 20.51
CA THR A 106 6.62 -13.94 21.26
C THR A 106 6.34 -13.84 22.75
N SER A 107 5.99 -14.96 23.38
CA SER A 107 5.83 -15.05 24.82
C SER A 107 7.15 -14.76 25.54
N SER A 108 7.10 -13.84 26.50
CA SER A 108 8.20 -13.50 27.39
C SER A 108 7.65 -12.81 28.65
N ALA A 109 8.50 -12.50 29.63
CA ALA A 109 8.06 -11.78 30.83
C ALA A 109 7.45 -10.40 30.50
N THR A 110 7.92 -9.74 29.44
CA THR A 110 7.34 -8.51 28.88
C THR A 110 7.16 -8.66 27.39
N VAL A 111 5.92 -8.97 26.97
CA VAL A 111 5.58 -9.20 25.57
C VAL A 111 5.67 -7.88 24.81
N THR A 112 6.54 -7.82 23.80
CA THR A 112 6.69 -6.65 22.93
C THR A 112 5.62 -6.63 21.84
N TRP A 113 5.14 -5.44 21.50
CA TRP A 113 4.14 -5.23 20.46
C TRP A 113 4.53 -4.02 19.62
N ASP A 114 4.77 -4.22 18.33
CA ASP A 114 5.03 -3.16 17.37
C ASP A 114 3.79 -2.90 16.51
N MET A 115 3.08 -1.80 16.80
CA MET A 115 1.85 -1.44 16.09
C MET A 115 2.10 -0.99 14.64
N SER A 116 3.35 -0.72 14.24
CA SER A 116 3.66 -0.47 12.82
C SER A 116 3.44 -1.71 11.93
N LEU A 117 3.49 -2.89 12.53
CA LEU A 117 3.29 -4.18 11.88
C LEU A 117 1.84 -4.69 11.97
N GLY A 118 0.99 -4.02 12.74
CA GLY A 118 -0.42 -4.36 12.90
C GLY A 118 -0.93 -4.09 14.32
N ASN A 119 -2.17 -3.65 14.41
CA ASN A 119 -2.84 -3.43 15.70
C ASN A 119 -3.49 -4.70 16.25
N ASN A 120 -3.77 -5.71 15.43
CA ASN A 120 -4.29 -6.96 15.95
C ASN A 120 -3.13 -7.88 16.28
N VAL A 121 -3.14 -8.49 17.47
CA VAL A 121 -2.03 -9.33 17.93
C VAL A 121 -2.50 -10.63 18.56
N SER A 122 -1.68 -11.67 18.47
CA SER A 122 -1.94 -12.93 19.14
C SER A 122 -0.72 -13.40 19.91
N VAL A 123 -0.90 -13.84 21.15
CA VAL A 123 0.18 -14.37 21.99
C VAL A 123 -0.23 -15.69 22.64
N ALA A 124 0.62 -16.71 22.52
CA ALA A 124 0.48 -17.97 23.23
C ALA A 124 1.44 -17.97 24.43
N LEU A 125 0.91 -17.69 25.61
CA LEU A 125 1.68 -17.49 26.83
C LEU A 125 2.24 -18.81 27.35
N SER A 126 3.55 -18.95 27.31
CA SER A 126 4.32 -20.03 27.95
C SER A 126 4.82 -19.66 29.34
N THR A 127 4.67 -18.39 29.72
CA THR A 127 5.07 -17.84 31.02
C THR A 127 4.04 -16.79 31.47
N ASN A 128 4.09 -16.42 32.74
CA ASN A 128 3.36 -15.25 33.22
C ASN A 128 4.00 -14.00 32.59
N ALA A 129 3.17 -13.13 32.03
CA ALA A 129 3.63 -12.03 31.20
C ALA A 129 2.98 -10.71 31.57
N THR A 130 3.67 -9.62 31.26
CA THR A 130 3.08 -8.29 31.15
C THR A 130 3.08 -7.89 29.68
N LEU A 131 1.95 -7.39 29.17
CA LEU A 131 1.94 -6.76 27.85
C LEU A 131 2.72 -5.45 27.93
N GLY A 132 3.84 -5.38 27.21
CA GLY A 132 4.69 -4.20 27.11
C GLY A 132 3.95 -3.02 26.47
N ASN A 133 4.38 -1.80 26.79
CA ASN A 133 3.92 -0.61 26.06
C ASN A 133 4.22 -0.81 24.55
N PRO A 134 3.22 -0.69 23.66
CA PRO A 134 3.46 -0.87 22.24
C PRO A 134 4.46 0.16 21.71
N THR A 135 5.39 -0.27 20.86
CA THR A 135 6.19 0.65 20.05
C THR A 135 5.36 1.11 18.86
N ASN A 136 5.61 2.34 18.39
CA ASN A 136 4.91 2.91 17.24
C ASN A 136 3.37 2.91 17.43
N ALA A 137 2.92 3.18 18.66
CA ALA A 137 1.49 3.19 18.97
C ALA A 137 0.74 4.11 18.00
N ASN A 138 -0.33 3.58 17.39
CA ASN A 138 -1.03 4.21 16.28
C ASN A 138 -2.38 4.79 16.75
N PRO A 139 -2.47 6.10 17.09
CA PRO A 139 -3.68 6.71 17.62
C PRO A 139 -4.87 6.59 16.65
N LEU A 140 -6.08 6.69 17.18
CA LEU A 140 -7.36 6.66 16.43
C LEU A 140 -7.77 5.29 15.88
N PHE A 141 -6.95 4.25 16.06
CA PHE A 141 -7.28 2.89 15.64
C PHE A 141 -7.61 1.97 16.81
N GLY A 142 -8.54 1.05 16.56
CA GLY A 142 -8.86 -0.05 17.46
C GLY A 142 -7.82 -1.18 17.40
N PHE A 143 -7.92 -2.10 18.36
CA PHE A 143 -7.14 -3.34 18.38
C PHE A 143 -7.93 -4.51 18.96
N VAL A 144 -7.53 -5.71 18.56
CA VAL A 144 -7.89 -6.97 19.23
C VAL A 144 -6.60 -7.71 19.57
N LEU A 145 -6.42 -8.04 20.84
CA LEU A 145 -5.36 -8.93 21.30
C LEU A 145 -5.98 -10.27 21.67
N LYS A 146 -5.52 -11.35 21.04
CA LYS A 146 -5.86 -12.73 21.37
C LYS A 146 -4.77 -13.33 22.26
N ALA A 147 -5.12 -13.82 23.43
CA ALA A 147 -4.21 -14.50 24.35
C ALA A 147 -4.70 -15.92 24.66
N THR A 148 -3.77 -16.87 24.66
CA THR A 148 -4.00 -18.25 25.15
C THR A 148 -2.89 -18.63 26.12
N ALA A 149 -3.17 -19.59 27.01
CA ALA A 149 -2.16 -20.13 27.92
C ALA A 149 -1.68 -21.51 27.46
N VAL A 150 -0.37 -21.73 27.48
CA VAL A 150 0.28 -22.97 27.07
C VAL A 150 0.68 -23.76 28.32
N THR A 151 0.39 -25.06 28.33
CA THR A 151 0.73 -26.07 29.38
C THR A 151 0.13 -25.88 30.78
N SER A 152 -0.08 -24.65 31.23
CA SER A 152 -0.70 -24.32 32.52
C SER A 152 -1.34 -22.95 32.45
N ALA A 153 -2.19 -22.62 33.42
CA ALA A 153 -2.78 -21.30 33.50
C ALA A 153 -1.69 -20.22 33.64
N ARG A 154 -1.82 -19.12 32.90
CA ARG A 154 -0.87 -18.00 32.88
C ARG A 154 -1.55 -16.70 33.24
N THR A 155 -0.80 -15.80 33.86
CA THR A 155 -1.26 -14.44 34.09
C THR A 155 -0.79 -13.50 32.98
N LEU A 156 -1.67 -12.57 32.60
CA LEU A 156 -1.35 -11.46 31.71
C LEU A 156 -1.61 -10.15 32.45
N GLY A 157 -0.56 -9.39 32.74
CA GLY A 157 -0.61 -8.01 33.21
C GLY A 157 -0.55 -7.01 32.06
N LEU A 158 -0.73 -5.73 32.37
CA LEU A 158 -0.59 -4.62 31.42
C LEU A 158 0.44 -3.62 31.92
N SER A 159 1.21 -3.02 31.01
CA SER A 159 2.16 -1.94 31.32
C SER A 159 1.46 -0.59 31.55
N ALA A 160 2.23 0.41 31.98
CA ALA A 160 1.72 1.70 32.45
C ALA A 160 0.88 2.50 31.42
N ASN A 161 1.11 2.32 30.12
CA ASN A 161 0.35 3.08 29.11
C ASN A 161 -1.07 2.51 28.89
N PHE A 162 -1.39 1.34 29.44
CA PHE A 162 -2.72 0.76 29.33
C PHE A 162 -3.66 1.30 30.42
N ALA A 163 -4.72 1.98 30.00
CA ALA A 163 -5.82 2.41 30.84
C ALA A 163 -6.99 1.43 30.69
N VAL A 164 -7.37 0.76 31.77
CA VAL A 164 -8.50 -0.17 31.79
C VAL A 164 -9.78 0.62 32.04
N ALA A 165 -10.77 0.50 31.15
CA ALA A 165 -12.05 1.19 31.29
C ALA A 165 -12.84 0.67 32.51
N THR A 166 -13.70 1.53 33.06
CA THR A 166 -14.56 1.16 34.20
C THR A 166 -15.44 -0.04 33.86
N GLY A 167 -15.48 -1.05 34.73
CA GLY A 167 -16.28 -2.26 34.54
C GLY A 167 -15.59 -3.38 33.76
N VAL A 168 -14.37 -3.16 33.25
CA VAL A 168 -13.52 -4.23 32.69
C VAL A 168 -12.81 -4.99 33.81
N GLU A 169 -12.57 -6.29 33.62
CA GLU A 169 -11.85 -7.14 34.57
C GLU A 169 -10.50 -6.53 34.98
N GLY A 170 -10.14 -6.66 36.26
CA GLY A 170 -8.88 -6.15 36.80
C GLY A 170 -7.67 -6.96 36.33
N PHE A 171 -6.56 -6.27 36.09
CA PHE A 171 -5.29 -6.90 35.70
C PHE A 171 -4.34 -7.05 36.90
N PRO A 172 -3.52 -8.12 36.96
CA PRO A 172 -3.35 -9.15 35.93
C PRO A 172 -4.52 -10.16 35.88
N ILE A 173 -4.96 -10.50 34.68
CA ILE A 173 -5.97 -11.54 34.46
C ILE A 173 -5.32 -12.93 34.46
N THR A 174 -6.06 -13.95 34.90
CA THR A 174 -5.64 -15.36 34.75
C THR A 174 -6.29 -15.95 33.51
N ILE A 175 -5.49 -16.66 32.71
CA ILE A 175 -5.88 -17.32 31.46
C ILE A 175 -5.65 -18.82 31.64
N GLY A 176 -6.71 -19.62 31.58
CA GLY A 176 -6.68 -21.08 31.59
C GLY A 176 -6.21 -21.68 30.25
N THR A 177 -5.81 -22.96 30.26
CA THR A 177 -5.31 -23.65 29.06
C THR A 177 -6.41 -24.05 28.07
N SER A 178 -7.67 -24.02 28.50
CA SER A 178 -8.86 -24.37 27.71
C SER A 178 -9.66 -23.16 27.26
N GLU A 179 -9.21 -21.94 27.57
CA GLU A 179 -9.88 -20.71 27.14
C GLU A 179 -8.99 -19.89 26.20
N THR A 180 -9.64 -19.08 25.37
CA THR A 180 -9.03 -17.98 24.65
C THR A 180 -9.59 -16.68 25.19
N VAL A 181 -8.71 -15.74 25.50
CA VAL A 181 -9.08 -14.41 25.97
C VAL A 181 -8.80 -13.38 24.89
N PHE A 182 -9.77 -12.51 24.63
CA PHE A 182 -9.63 -11.37 23.74
C PHE A 182 -9.69 -10.08 24.55
N LEU A 183 -8.66 -9.25 24.43
CA LEU A 183 -8.70 -7.86 24.87
C LEU A 183 -9.11 -7.01 23.68
N VAL A 184 -10.10 -6.14 23.87
CA VAL A 184 -10.57 -5.20 22.86
C VAL A 184 -10.42 -3.78 23.36
N GLY A 185 -9.96 -2.89 22.49
CA GLY A 185 -9.66 -1.52 22.88
C GLY A 185 -9.27 -0.64 21.70
N PHE A 186 -8.76 0.55 22.02
CA PHE A 186 -8.27 1.50 21.04
C PHE A 186 -7.08 2.30 21.58
N VAL A 187 -6.34 2.93 20.68
CA VAL A 187 -5.22 3.79 21.02
C VAL A 187 -5.72 5.24 21.05
N ASP A 188 -5.80 5.83 22.24
CA ASP A 188 -6.23 7.22 22.44
C ASP A 188 -5.09 8.18 22.04
N THR A 189 -3.89 7.92 22.56
CA THR A 189 -2.67 8.65 22.21
C THR A 189 -1.49 7.68 22.11
N THR A 190 -0.33 8.16 21.64
CA THR A 190 0.89 7.34 21.55
C THR A 190 1.37 6.81 22.91
N SER A 191 0.88 7.35 24.03
CA SER A 191 1.20 6.91 25.39
C SER A 191 -0.03 6.51 26.21
N ARG A 192 -1.19 6.33 25.57
CA ARG A 192 -2.42 5.90 26.25
C ARG A 192 -3.23 4.94 25.38
N ILE A 193 -3.26 3.69 25.80
CA ILE A 193 -4.02 2.61 25.17
C ILE A 193 -5.19 2.24 26.07
N VAL A 194 -6.42 2.34 25.58
CA VAL A 194 -7.61 2.09 26.38
C VAL A 194 -8.11 0.66 26.14
N VAL A 195 -8.18 -0.16 27.19
CA VAL A 195 -8.80 -1.48 27.15
C VAL A 195 -10.27 -1.32 27.54
N THR A 196 -11.16 -1.66 26.62
CA THR A 196 -12.62 -1.47 26.76
C THR A 196 -13.37 -2.76 27.08
N GLY A 197 -12.74 -3.92 26.91
CA GLY A 197 -13.36 -5.20 27.22
C GLY A 197 -12.37 -6.35 27.28
N VAL A 198 -12.75 -7.37 28.04
CA VAL A 198 -12.12 -8.70 28.11
C VAL A 198 -13.22 -9.71 27.77
N ILE A 199 -13.01 -10.49 26.71
CA ILE A 199 -13.95 -11.51 26.23
C ILE A 199 -13.27 -12.86 26.39
N ARG A 200 -13.96 -13.83 26.98
CA ARG A 200 -13.44 -15.17 27.24
C ARG A 200 -14.26 -16.19 26.46
N THR A 201 -13.62 -17.11 25.74
CA THR A 201 -14.25 -18.15 24.91
C THR A 201 -13.60 -19.50 25.10
#